data_AF-A0A812S2G6-F1
#
_entry.id   AF-A0A812S2G6-F1
#
_cell.length_a   1.000
_cell.length_b   1.000
_cell.length_c   1.000
_cell.angle_alpha   90.00
_cell.angle_beta   90.00
_cell.angle_gamma   90.00
#
_symmetry.space_group_name_H-M   'P 1'
#
loop_
_entity.id
_entity.type
_entity.pdbx_description
1 polymer ?
#
loop_
_entity_poly.entity_id
_entity_poly.type
_entity_poly.pdbx_seq_one_letter_code
_entity_poly.pdbx_strand_id
1 'polypeptide(L)'
;MASPFFPLTVLENEFEVKRNDRQPHNVVLAACAGPHEEHQSSELQLFHRGNRDGSKRGKPCCSGMMHWNFLQCLDAQNVGTQVRTFECEIGGSSSHQKVELSEDGQLLWNWMSSWGGARGCFAPQPPKVGKAVVSRIDDCSAAVEPVGEAMHKAAGGLKVPAEFRIKSVLTFRPCILAIAQVLLQKGIFKATPRFGGFEIKTGDGRNCLDSSGGRDVLVYPCYDESAHNMNQVWQIRAARLLWEGRDGGGQICIDSRKIHEKVNPPQGEYRLVTCAPKPGQRLQRLEEDQDGTFLLKDQDDGRCLSALSGNVLGLSECTPQQRWRLRSQGGASQVQHVLSANCIDAGSEHKPILYPCHNGHVNQPQKFSFIANPGWIQNPITWGDNGRRRTFETCLDRLPTQQQNIAVLDCADTRSSGIRWELLNAFVPLERQLWDAADKPPPGTPVLGGDKAPP
;
A
#
# COMPACT_ATOMS: atom_id res chain seq x y z
N MET A 1 5.46 62.78 25.21
CA MET A 1 6.25 62.49 23.99
C MET A 1 6.23 60.98 23.81
N ALA A 2 5.48 60.52 22.82
CA ALA A 2 5.12 59.13 22.62
C ALA A 2 6.15 58.43 21.73
N SER A 3 6.60 57.25 22.15
CA SER A 3 7.27 56.27 21.29
C SER A 3 6.22 55.53 20.46
N PRO A 4 6.40 55.36 19.15
CA PRO A 4 5.45 54.60 18.35
C PRO A 4 5.65 53.10 18.60
N PHE A 5 4.62 52.47 19.13
CA PHE A 5 4.40 51.02 19.05
C PHE A 5 4.10 50.66 17.59
N PHE A 6 4.96 49.87 16.96
CA PHE A 6 4.62 49.17 15.72
C PHE A 6 3.92 47.85 16.09
N PRO A 7 2.66 47.62 15.69
CA PRO A 7 2.05 46.32 15.88
C PRO A 7 2.71 45.30 14.94
N LEU A 8 3.16 44.18 15.51
CA LEU A 8 3.49 42.97 14.77
C LEU A 8 2.19 42.42 14.18
N THR A 9 1.88 42.82 12.95
CA THR A 9 0.87 42.16 12.12
C THR A 9 1.37 40.75 11.83
N VAL A 10 0.80 39.76 12.50
CA VAL A 10 0.92 38.36 12.06
C VAL A 10 0.20 38.30 10.72
N LEU A 11 0.97 38.24 9.64
CA LEU A 11 0.45 37.87 8.33
C LEU A 11 0.05 36.40 8.43
N GLU A 12 -1.22 36.15 8.74
CA GLU A 12 -1.90 34.91 8.41
C GLU A 12 -1.87 34.79 6.89
N ASN A 13 -0.77 34.27 6.34
CA ASN A 13 -0.77 33.76 4.99
C ASN A 13 -1.69 32.54 5.01
N GLU A 14 -2.93 32.74 4.56
CA GLU A 14 -3.80 31.68 4.11
C GLU A 14 -3.01 30.83 3.12
N PHE A 15 -2.53 29.66 3.57
CA PHE A 15 -2.03 28.64 2.68
C PHE A 15 -3.22 28.20 1.83
N GLU A 16 -3.33 28.78 0.64
CA GLU A 16 -4.31 28.38 -0.35
C GLU A 16 -3.92 26.98 -0.85
N VAL A 17 -4.33 25.96 -0.12
CA VAL A 17 -4.30 24.56 -0.56
C VAL A 17 -5.25 24.50 -1.74
N LYS A 18 -4.69 24.51 -2.96
CA LYS A 18 -5.47 24.24 -4.17
C LYS A 18 -6.18 22.90 -3.98
N ARG A 19 -7.49 22.95 -3.75
CA ARG A 19 -8.35 21.76 -3.75
C ARG A 19 -8.25 21.11 -5.11
N ASN A 20 -7.64 19.93 -5.15
CA ASN A 20 -7.74 19.07 -6.32
C ASN A 20 -9.11 18.39 -6.23
N ASP A 21 -10.07 18.85 -7.04
CA ASP A 21 -11.43 18.27 -7.12
C ASP A 21 -11.44 16.88 -7.80
N ARG A 22 -10.28 16.40 -8.26
CA ARG A 22 -10.11 15.03 -8.73
C ARG A 22 -9.70 14.14 -7.57
N GLN A 23 -10.51 13.12 -7.31
CA GLN A 23 -10.22 12.08 -6.32
C GLN A 23 -8.83 11.50 -6.61
N PRO A 24 -7.89 11.48 -5.65
CA PRO A 24 -6.64 10.77 -5.84
C PRO A 24 -6.99 9.29 -6.08
N HIS A 25 -6.59 8.76 -7.24
CA HIS A 25 -6.89 7.37 -7.59
C HIS A 25 -6.11 6.44 -6.65
N ASN A 26 -6.78 5.95 -5.60
CA ASN A 26 -6.58 4.73 -4.80
C ASN A 26 -5.17 4.36 -4.27
N VAL A 27 -4.09 5.05 -4.64
CA VAL A 27 -2.73 4.62 -4.40
C VAL A 27 -1.82 5.83 -4.17
N VAL A 28 -1.33 5.95 -2.93
CA VAL A 28 -0.34 6.94 -2.52
C VAL A 28 0.93 6.19 -2.13
N LEU A 29 2.10 6.70 -2.49
CA LEU A 29 3.37 6.11 -2.05
C LEU A 29 3.48 6.26 -0.54
N ALA A 30 3.84 5.19 0.17
CA ALA A 30 4.13 5.24 1.60
C ALA A 30 5.42 4.47 1.91
N ALA A 31 6.26 4.99 2.79
CA ALA A 31 7.42 4.25 3.27
C ALA A 31 7.02 3.06 4.17
N CYS A 32 7.82 1.99 4.13
CA CYS A 32 7.66 0.85 5.05
C CYS A 32 8.37 1.18 6.38
N ALA A 33 7.70 1.87 7.31
CA ALA A 33 8.25 2.16 8.63
C ALA A 33 7.91 1.04 9.63
N GLY A 34 8.66 -0.06 9.59
CA GLY A 34 8.67 -1.06 10.66
C GLY A 34 8.03 -2.42 10.33
N PRO A 35 8.37 -3.49 11.08
CA PRO A 35 8.02 -4.88 10.75
C PRO A 35 6.55 -5.27 11.02
N HIS A 36 5.71 -4.36 11.53
CA HIS A 36 4.36 -4.70 12.00
C HIS A 36 3.26 -3.71 11.61
N GLU A 37 3.51 -2.72 10.76
CA GLU A 37 2.55 -1.64 10.54
C GLU A 37 2.01 -1.65 9.11
N GLU A 38 0.82 -2.22 8.96
CA GLU A 38 -0.06 -2.11 7.77
C GLU A 38 -0.68 -0.71 7.66
N HIS A 39 0.07 0.34 8.03
CA HIS A 39 -0.42 1.71 8.09
C HIS A 39 0.27 2.55 7.02
N GLN A 40 -0.52 3.05 6.07
CA GLN A 40 -0.14 4.24 5.33
C GLN A 40 -0.41 5.43 6.26
N SER A 41 0.50 6.40 6.35
CA SER A 41 0.24 7.65 7.09
C SER A 41 0.57 8.81 6.18
N SER A 42 -0.05 9.96 6.42
CA SER A 42 0.28 11.18 5.67
C SER A 42 1.78 11.51 5.78
N GLU A 43 2.37 11.31 6.96
CA GLU A 43 3.81 11.47 7.18
C GLU A 43 4.68 10.47 6.41
N LEU A 44 4.18 9.25 6.20
CA LEU A 44 4.84 8.21 5.39
C LEU A 44 4.71 8.47 3.87
N GLN A 45 3.83 9.40 3.49
CA GLN A 45 3.50 9.73 2.12
C GLN A 45 4.18 11.02 1.62
N LEU A 46 4.98 11.67 2.46
CA LEU A 46 5.73 12.86 2.07
C LEU A 46 7.05 12.43 1.43
N PHE A 47 7.16 12.67 0.13
CA PHE A 47 8.38 12.44 -0.63
C PHE A 47 8.90 13.76 -1.21
N HIS A 48 10.22 13.86 -1.33
CA HIS A 48 10.88 14.94 -2.04
C HIS A 48 11.93 14.41 -3.01
N ARG A 49 12.25 15.20 -4.03
CA ARG A 49 13.35 14.85 -4.93
C ARG A 49 14.66 14.92 -4.15
N GLY A 50 15.52 13.92 -4.36
CA GLY A 50 16.92 13.96 -3.98
C GLY A 50 17.62 15.08 -4.72
N ASN A 51 18.64 15.66 -4.09
CA ASN A 51 19.33 16.86 -4.59
C ASN A 51 20.50 16.54 -5.54
N ARG A 52 20.57 15.33 -6.12
CA ARG A 52 21.66 14.96 -7.04
C ARG A 52 21.79 15.96 -8.16
N ASP A 53 22.91 16.66 -8.15
CA ASP A 53 23.30 17.59 -9.20
C ASP A 53 24.81 17.54 -9.37
N GLY A 54 25.28 16.70 -10.29
CA GLY A 54 26.70 16.55 -10.59
C GLY A 54 27.33 17.80 -11.20
N SER A 55 26.53 18.78 -11.63
CA SER A 55 26.99 20.06 -12.18
C SER A 55 27.23 21.13 -11.10
N LYS A 56 26.70 20.93 -9.88
CA LYS A 56 26.84 21.88 -8.77
C LYS A 56 28.11 21.63 -7.95
N ARG A 57 28.73 22.73 -7.48
CA ARG A 57 29.88 22.70 -6.56
C ARG A 57 29.49 21.96 -5.27
N GLY A 58 30.31 20.98 -4.86
CA GLY A 58 30.01 20.09 -3.74
C GLY A 58 29.31 18.77 -4.12
N LYS A 59 28.94 18.59 -5.41
CA LYS A 59 28.35 17.35 -5.96
C LYS A 59 27.27 16.76 -5.05
N PRO A 60 26.16 17.49 -4.79
CA PRO A 60 25.16 17.10 -3.80
C PRO A 60 24.71 15.64 -3.93
N CYS A 61 24.56 15.04 -2.75
CA CYS A 61 24.72 13.63 -2.46
C CYS A 61 23.36 12.99 -2.12
N CYS A 62 22.51 12.68 -3.09
CA CYS A 62 21.34 11.79 -2.96
C CYS A 62 20.56 11.73 -4.28
N SER A 63 20.37 10.53 -4.86
CA SER A 63 19.57 10.36 -6.08
C SER A 63 18.11 9.97 -5.81
N GLY A 64 17.21 10.41 -6.68
CA GLY A 64 15.88 9.84 -6.81
C GLY A 64 14.79 10.52 -6.01
N MET A 65 13.91 9.72 -5.42
CA MET A 65 12.77 10.15 -4.61
C MET A 65 12.99 9.70 -3.17
N MET A 66 13.24 10.69 -2.30
CA MET A 66 13.53 10.52 -0.88
C MET A 66 12.27 10.69 -0.07
N HIS A 67 12.18 9.96 1.02
CA HIS A 67 11.16 10.19 2.03
C HIS A 67 11.52 11.43 2.86
N TRP A 68 10.53 12.26 3.20
CA TRP A 68 10.73 13.51 3.94
C TRP A 68 11.24 13.28 5.37
N ASN A 69 10.56 12.41 6.11
CA ASN A 69 10.86 12.17 7.54
C ASN A 69 11.90 11.06 7.81
N PHE A 70 12.39 10.38 6.77
CA PHE A 70 13.28 9.23 6.91
C PHE A 70 14.39 9.35 5.87
N LEU A 71 15.63 8.98 6.24
CA LEU A 71 16.73 8.85 5.28
C LEU A 71 16.57 7.58 4.43
N GLN A 72 15.39 7.43 3.83
CA GLN A 72 15.02 6.31 3.00
C GLN A 72 14.58 6.80 1.62
N CYS A 73 14.99 6.08 0.60
CA CYS A 73 14.74 6.36 -0.80
C CYS A 73 13.86 5.25 -1.38
N LEU A 74 13.06 5.59 -2.39
CA LEU A 74 12.44 4.55 -3.22
C LEU A 74 13.53 3.70 -3.86
N ASP A 75 13.42 2.39 -3.68
CA ASP A 75 14.38 1.40 -4.15
C ASP A 75 13.62 0.30 -4.89
N ALA A 76 14.09 0.01 -6.09
CA ALA A 76 13.61 -1.13 -6.86
C ALA A 76 14.79 -1.84 -7.52
N GLN A 77 14.74 -3.17 -7.53
CA GLN A 77 15.84 -3.99 -8.04
C GLN A 77 15.68 -4.27 -9.54
N ASN A 78 14.46 -4.66 -9.96
CA ASN A 78 14.17 -5.08 -11.33
C ASN A 78 12.72 -4.76 -11.72
N VAL A 79 12.46 -4.74 -13.03
CA VAL A 79 11.08 -4.79 -13.55
C VAL A 79 10.40 -6.09 -13.09
N GLY A 80 9.12 -5.98 -12.74
CA GLY A 80 8.28 -7.01 -12.13
C GLY A 80 8.33 -7.04 -10.60
N THR A 81 9.35 -6.43 -9.97
CA THR A 81 9.52 -6.51 -8.51
C THR A 81 8.73 -5.45 -7.77
N GLN A 82 8.32 -5.79 -6.55
CA GLN A 82 7.71 -4.85 -5.62
C GLN A 82 8.72 -3.77 -5.22
N VAL A 83 8.25 -2.52 -5.24
CA VAL A 83 8.98 -1.35 -4.77
C VAL A 83 9.02 -1.34 -3.26
N ARG A 84 10.18 -0.96 -2.71
CA ARG A 84 10.38 -0.79 -1.27
C ARG A 84 11.04 0.56 -1.00
N THR A 85 11.11 0.93 0.27
CA THR A 85 12.04 1.97 0.73
C THR A 85 13.30 1.32 1.29
N PHE A 86 14.45 1.94 1.05
CA PHE A 86 15.74 1.50 1.58
C PHE A 86 16.60 2.71 1.95
N GLU A 87 17.66 2.54 2.74
CA GLU A 87 18.57 3.64 3.10
C GLU A 87 19.05 4.39 1.85
N CYS A 88 18.94 5.71 1.88
CA CYS A 88 19.35 6.54 0.75
C CYS A 88 20.86 6.45 0.52
N GLU A 89 21.25 6.11 -0.70
CA GLU A 89 22.66 6.05 -1.05
C GLU A 89 23.20 7.46 -1.32
N ILE A 90 24.18 7.85 -0.50
CA ILE A 90 24.70 9.21 -0.44
C ILE A 90 25.45 9.58 -1.72
N GLY A 91 26.19 8.64 -2.34
CA GLY A 91 26.98 8.91 -3.56
C GLY A 91 26.15 9.10 -4.84
N GLY A 92 24.83 8.86 -4.80
CA GLY A 92 23.96 8.81 -5.98
C GLY A 92 24.39 7.75 -7.02
N SER A 93 25.21 6.79 -6.64
CA SER A 93 25.70 5.71 -7.50
C SER A 93 24.68 4.57 -7.67
N SER A 94 23.75 4.43 -6.72
CA SER A 94 22.75 3.35 -6.76
C SER A 94 21.81 3.48 -7.96
N SER A 95 21.89 2.53 -8.89
CA SER A 95 20.97 2.45 -10.03
C SER A 95 19.54 2.09 -9.62
N HIS A 96 19.37 1.47 -8.45
CA HIS A 96 18.08 1.07 -7.89
C HIS A 96 17.25 2.26 -7.39
N GLN A 97 17.92 3.36 -7.02
CA GLN A 97 17.30 4.55 -6.45
C GLN A 97 17.21 5.71 -7.45
N LYS A 98 17.48 5.46 -8.74
CA LYS A 98 17.30 6.46 -9.81
C LYS A 98 15.82 6.58 -10.16
N VAL A 99 15.10 7.47 -9.49
CA VAL A 99 13.66 7.69 -9.72
C VAL A 99 13.40 9.11 -10.20
N GLU A 100 12.54 9.27 -11.20
CA GLU A 100 12.15 10.59 -11.72
C GLU A 100 10.66 10.62 -12.09
N LEU A 101 9.96 11.70 -11.73
CA LEU A 101 8.61 11.96 -12.22
C LEU A 101 8.71 12.75 -13.53
N SER A 102 8.31 12.14 -14.64
CA SER A 102 8.31 12.74 -15.97
C SER A 102 7.14 13.69 -16.19
N GLU A 103 7.22 14.51 -17.23
CA GLU A 103 6.17 15.46 -17.61
C GLU A 103 4.86 14.78 -18.05
N ASP A 104 4.92 13.57 -18.62
CA ASP A 104 3.74 12.76 -18.97
C ASP A 104 3.12 12.04 -17.77
N GLY A 105 3.59 12.34 -16.55
CA GLY A 105 3.07 11.78 -15.30
C GLY A 105 3.48 10.32 -15.08
N GLN A 106 4.58 9.86 -15.65
CA GLN A 106 5.13 8.55 -15.31
C GLN A 106 6.18 8.70 -14.20
N LEU A 107 6.14 7.80 -13.22
CA LEU A 107 7.21 7.71 -12.22
C LEU A 107 8.23 6.69 -12.72
N LEU A 108 9.30 7.20 -13.32
CA LEU A 108 10.32 6.45 -14.04
C LEU A 108 11.34 5.84 -13.08
N TRP A 109 11.72 4.59 -13.33
CA TRP A 109 12.82 3.90 -12.69
C TRP A 109 14.02 3.78 -13.63
N ASN A 110 15.20 4.08 -13.10
CA ASN A 110 16.49 4.04 -13.81
C ASN A 110 16.49 4.85 -15.11
N TRP A 111 15.95 6.08 -15.04
CA TRP A 111 15.82 7.02 -16.16
C TRP A 111 17.16 7.39 -16.82
N MET A 112 18.24 7.55 -16.03
CA MET A 112 19.59 7.84 -16.54
C MET A 112 20.40 6.56 -16.80
N SER A 113 19.80 5.57 -17.45
CA SER A 113 20.54 4.42 -17.92
C SER A 113 21.40 4.83 -19.13
N SER A 114 22.58 4.24 -19.27
CA SER A 114 23.54 4.49 -20.37
C SER A 114 23.00 4.26 -21.78
N TRP A 115 21.75 3.79 -21.90
CA TRP A 115 21.06 3.42 -23.13
C TRP A 115 19.90 4.37 -23.51
N GLY A 116 19.77 5.52 -22.83
CA GLY A 116 18.88 6.60 -23.28
C GLY A 116 17.39 6.42 -22.97
N GLY A 117 17.06 5.79 -21.84
CA GLY A 117 15.67 5.70 -21.36
C GLY A 117 15.52 5.07 -19.98
N ALA A 118 14.31 5.20 -19.42
CA ALA A 118 13.91 4.51 -18.20
C ALA A 118 13.80 3.00 -18.43
N ARG A 119 14.24 2.20 -17.45
CA ARG A 119 14.14 0.74 -17.51
C ARG A 119 12.78 0.21 -17.08
N GLY A 120 11.98 1.01 -16.40
CA GLY A 120 10.63 0.64 -15.96
C GLY A 120 9.91 1.82 -15.33
N CYS A 121 8.64 1.63 -15.02
CA CYS A 121 7.76 2.65 -14.46
C CYS A 121 7.08 2.10 -13.20
N PHE A 122 7.04 2.90 -12.15
CA PHE A 122 6.33 2.57 -10.92
C PHE A 122 4.83 2.58 -11.22
N ALA A 123 4.14 1.54 -10.80
CA ALA A 123 2.70 1.41 -11.00
C ALA A 123 2.10 0.53 -9.89
N PRO A 124 0.80 0.66 -9.61
CA PRO A 124 0.10 -0.29 -8.76
C PRO A 124 0.35 -1.72 -9.23
N GLN A 125 0.79 -2.56 -8.31
CA GLN A 125 1.04 -3.97 -8.56
C GLN A 125 -0.30 -4.58 -9.03
N PRO A 126 -0.33 -5.24 -10.21
CA PRO A 126 -1.57 -5.83 -10.72
C PRO A 126 -2.18 -6.77 -9.66
N PRO A 127 -3.50 -6.72 -9.45
CA PRO A 127 -4.15 -7.52 -8.43
C PRO A 127 -3.89 -9.00 -8.71
N LYS A 128 -3.64 -9.78 -7.64
CA LYS A 128 -3.52 -11.23 -7.74
C LYS A 128 -4.87 -11.78 -8.26
N VAL A 129 -4.91 -12.24 -9.52
CA VAL A 129 -6.17 -12.54 -10.25
C VAL A 129 -6.85 -13.83 -9.75
N GLY A 130 -6.17 -14.59 -8.90
CA GLY A 130 -6.70 -15.74 -8.20
C GLY A 130 -5.72 -16.25 -7.16
N LYS A 131 -6.25 -16.85 -6.10
CA LYS A 131 -5.50 -17.58 -5.06
C LYS A 131 -5.95 -19.03 -5.10
N ALA A 132 -5.06 -19.96 -5.42
CA ALA A 132 -5.28 -21.38 -5.17
C ALA A 132 -4.50 -21.79 -3.93
N VAL A 133 -5.10 -22.63 -3.11
CA VAL A 133 -4.42 -23.16 -1.92
C VAL A 133 -3.51 -24.30 -2.32
N VAL A 134 -2.38 -24.40 -1.65
CA VAL A 134 -1.36 -25.42 -1.89
C VAL A 134 -1.38 -26.49 -0.80
N SER A 135 -1.02 -27.71 -1.17
CA SER A 135 -0.80 -28.81 -0.23
C SER A 135 0.53 -29.50 -0.52
N ARG A 136 0.97 -30.35 0.41
CA ARG A 136 2.12 -31.23 0.20
C ARG A 136 1.85 -32.18 -0.96
N ILE A 137 2.92 -32.70 -1.57
CA ILE A 137 2.83 -33.52 -2.79
C ILE A 137 1.97 -34.79 -2.63
N ASP A 138 1.90 -35.35 -1.42
CA ASP A 138 1.08 -36.54 -1.13
C ASP A 138 -0.42 -36.22 -1.09
N ASP A 139 -0.76 -34.94 -0.91
CA ASP A 139 -2.11 -34.42 -0.74
C ASP A 139 -2.66 -33.72 -1.99
N CYS A 140 -2.02 -33.87 -3.15
CA CYS A 140 -2.49 -33.22 -4.37
C CYS A 140 -3.86 -33.74 -4.80
N SER A 141 -4.82 -32.83 -4.96
CA SER A 141 -6.17 -33.14 -5.45
C SER A 141 -6.47 -32.53 -6.83
N ALA A 142 -5.44 -32.03 -7.53
CA ALA A 142 -5.54 -31.54 -8.89
C ALA A 142 -4.57 -32.25 -9.84
N ALA A 143 -5.00 -32.45 -11.08
CA ALA A 143 -4.23 -33.07 -12.16
C ALA A 143 -4.20 -32.17 -13.42
N VAL A 144 -3.13 -32.31 -14.18
CA VAL A 144 -2.89 -31.70 -15.49
C VAL A 144 -3.51 -32.59 -16.55
N GLU A 145 -4.48 -32.06 -17.29
CA GLU A 145 -5.15 -32.70 -18.42
C GLU A 145 -4.69 -32.03 -19.72
N PRO A 146 -4.01 -32.74 -20.64
CA PRO A 146 -3.48 -32.14 -21.86
C PRO A 146 -4.62 -31.61 -22.75
N VAL A 147 -4.35 -30.51 -23.44
CA VAL A 147 -5.22 -29.93 -24.47
C VAL A 147 -4.44 -29.93 -25.79
N GLY A 148 -4.88 -30.73 -26.76
CA GLY A 148 -4.17 -30.91 -28.02
C GLY A 148 -2.97 -31.87 -27.93
N GLU A 149 -2.20 -31.95 -29.02
CA GLU A 149 -1.12 -32.93 -29.20
C GLU A 149 0.29 -32.35 -29.01
N ALA A 150 0.40 -31.02 -28.93
CA ALA A 150 1.68 -30.34 -28.80
C ALA A 150 2.33 -30.64 -27.45
N MET A 151 3.60 -31.05 -27.47
CA MET A 151 4.36 -31.50 -26.31
C MET A 151 5.75 -30.84 -26.27
N HIS A 152 6.18 -30.41 -25.09
CA HIS A 152 7.55 -30.05 -24.79
C HIS A 152 8.34 -31.23 -24.22
N LYS A 153 9.66 -31.23 -24.42
CA LYS A 153 10.57 -32.15 -23.74
C LYS A 153 11.02 -31.49 -22.42
N ALA A 154 10.72 -32.14 -21.30
CA ALA A 154 11.22 -31.75 -19.99
C ALA A 154 12.59 -32.38 -19.71
N ALA A 155 13.25 -31.92 -18.64
CA ALA A 155 14.44 -32.57 -18.10
C ALA A 155 14.15 -34.07 -17.82
N GLY A 156 15.06 -34.95 -18.22
CA GLY A 156 14.89 -36.41 -18.11
C GLY A 156 14.06 -37.06 -19.23
N GLY A 157 13.75 -36.34 -20.32
CA GLY A 157 13.12 -36.92 -21.51
C GLY A 157 11.60 -37.10 -21.42
N LEU A 158 10.98 -36.69 -20.31
CA LEU A 158 9.53 -36.69 -20.12
C LEU A 158 8.85 -35.72 -21.09
N LYS A 159 7.72 -36.13 -21.67
CA LYS A 159 6.88 -35.27 -22.51
C LYS A 159 5.86 -34.55 -21.64
N VAL A 160 5.81 -33.23 -21.77
CA VAL A 160 4.91 -32.34 -21.03
C VAL A 160 4.01 -31.61 -22.04
N PRO A 161 2.70 -31.53 -21.84
CA PRO A 161 1.82 -30.85 -22.78
C PRO A 161 2.15 -29.35 -22.86
N ALA A 162 2.19 -28.83 -24.09
CA ALA A 162 2.36 -27.40 -24.34
C ALA A 162 1.14 -26.62 -23.86
N GLU A 163 -0.05 -27.20 -24.01
CA GLU A 163 -1.31 -26.64 -23.53
C GLU A 163 -2.05 -27.65 -22.66
N PHE A 164 -2.61 -27.21 -21.53
CA PHE A 164 -3.31 -28.10 -20.61
C PHE A 164 -4.39 -27.39 -19.79
N ARG A 165 -5.24 -28.18 -19.15
CA ARG A 165 -6.19 -27.75 -18.11
C ARG A 165 -5.80 -28.33 -16.77
N ILE A 166 -6.21 -27.67 -15.70
CA ILE A 166 -6.11 -28.21 -14.35
C ILE A 166 -7.48 -28.71 -13.95
N LYS A 167 -7.57 -29.98 -13.55
CA LYS A 167 -8.82 -30.67 -13.20
C LYS A 167 -8.73 -31.19 -11.78
N SER A 168 -9.80 -31.08 -11.01
CA SER A 168 -9.88 -31.76 -9.71
C SER A 168 -9.96 -33.27 -9.94
N VAL A 169 -9.20 -34.06 -9.18
CA VAL A 169 -9.29 -35.53 -9.16
C VAL A 169 -10.32 -36.05 -8.16
N LEU A 170 -11.03 -35.15 -7.46
CA LEU A 170 -12.08 -35.51 -6.52
C LEU A 170 -13.40 -35.76 -7.26
N THR A 171 -14.05 -36.88 -6.95
CA THR A 171 -15.24 -37.37 -7.67
C THR A 171 -16.58 -36.84 -7.16
N PHE A 172 -16.61 -35.80 -6.30
CA PHE A 172 -17.88 -35.36 -5.68
C PHE A 172 -18.27 -33.87 -5.92
N ARG A 173 -19.48 -33.76 -6.49
CA ARG A 173 -20.45 -32.64 -6.61
C ARG A 173 -20.17 -31.49 -7.61
N PRO A 174 -21.01 -31.35 -8.65
CA PRO A 174 -21.05 -30.17 -9.52
C PRO A 174 -21.92 -29.10 -8.85
N CYS A 175 -21.28 -28.14 -8.19
CA CYS A 175 -21.76 -26.80 -7.84
C CYS A 175 -21.00 -26.39 -6.57
N ILE A 176 -19.96 -25.56 -6.68
CA ILE A 176 -19.44 -24.68 -5.63
C ILE A 176 -18.23 -23.84 -6.16
N LEU A 177 -18.39 -22.52 -6.11
CA LEU A 177 -17.38 -21.43 -5.94
C LEU A 177 -16.39 -20.97 -7.04
N ALA A 178 -16.81 -19.94 -7.79
CA ALA A 178 -16.31 -18.54 -7.86
C ALA A 178 -14.81 -18.11 -7.90
N ILE A 179 -13.79 -18.96 -7.82
CA ILE A 179 -12.39 -18.60 -8.18
C ILE A 179 -11.71 -19.70 -9.01
N ALA A 180 -12.31 -20.90 -8.97
CA ALA A 180 -12.15 -21.98 -9.92
C ALA A 180 -12.58 -21.61 -11.37
N GLN A 181 -13.25 -20.48 -11.60
CA GLN A 181 -13.79 -20.17 -12.93
C GLN A 181 -12.69 -19.73 -13.93
N VAL A 182 -11.64 -19.05 -13.45
CA VAL A 182 -10.47 -18.68 -14.28
C VAL A 182 -9.52 -19.87 -14.44
N LEU A 183 -9.28 -20.64 -13.37
CA LEU A 183 -8.27 -21.72 -13.38
C LEU A 183 -8.81 -23.11 -13.75
N LEU A 184 -10.07 -23.44 -13.46
CA LEU A 184 -10.58 -24.83 -13.48
C LEU A 184 -11.76 -25.07 -14.43
N GLN A 185 -12.49 -24.04 -14.89
CA GLN A 185 -13.65 -24.27 -15.76
C GLN A 185 -13.45 -23.90 -17.24
N LYS A 186 -12.53 -22.97 -17.60
CA LYS A 186 -12.24 -22.63 -19.02
C LYS A 186 -10.80 -22.21 -19.36
N GLY A 187 -9.88 -22.12 -18.39
CA GLY A 187 -8.50 -21.68 -18.66
C GLY A 187 -7.63 -22.77 -19.28
N ILE A 188 -7.26 -22.61 -20.55
CA ILE A 188 -6.13 -23.35 -21.15
C ILE A 188 -4.86 -22.66 -20.64
N PHE A 189 -3.98 -23.43 -20.01
CA PHE A 189 -2.66 -22.98 -19.60
C PHE A 189 -1.63 -23.33 -20.66
N LYS A 190 -0.64 -22.46 -20.85
CA LYS A 190 0.47 -22.69 -21.79
C LYS A 190 1.77 -22.89 -20.99
N ALA A 191 2.39 -24.05 -21.12
CA ALA A 191 3.70 -24.32 -20.54
C ALA A 191 4.79 -23.81 -21.49
N THR A 192 5.63 -22.89 -21.04
CA THR A 192 6.81 -22.42 -21.79
C THR A 192 8.08 -22.87 -21.07
N PRO A 193 9.00 -23.62 -21.72
CA PRO A 193 10.24 -24.05 -21.08
C PRO A 193 11.05 -22.87 -20.54
N ARG A 194 11.46 -22.92 -19.26
CA ARG A 194 12.22 -21.84 -18.62
C ARG A 194 13.01 -22.34 -17.41
N PHE A 195 14.28 -21.97 -17.31
CA PHE A 195 15.18 -22.30 -16.18
C PHE A 195 15.13 -23.76 -15.69
N GLY A 196 15.08 -24.73 -16.62
CA GLY A 196 15.01 -26.16 -16.27
C GLY A 196 13.63 -26.67 -15.81
N GLY A 197 12.60 -25.82 -15.85
CA GLY A 197 11.20 -26.17 -15.66
C GLY A 197 10.33 -25.47 -16.69
N PHE A 198 9.13 -25.06 -16.27
CA PHE A 198 8.14 -24.43 -17.12
C PHE A 198 7.56 -23.19 -16.45
N GLU A 199 7.55 -22.08 -17.18
CA GLU A 199 6.66 -20.98 -16.88
C GLU A 199 5.24 -21.33 -17.38
N ILE A 200 4.24 -21.19 -16.51
CA ILE A 200 2.85 -21.56 -16.83
C ILE A 200 2.02 -20.31 -17.04
N LYS A 201 1.71 -19.99 -18.30
CA LYS A 201 0.88 -18.85 -18.69
C LYS A 201 -0.61 -19.18 -18.61
N THR A 202 -1.40 -18.18 -18.25
CA THR A 202 -2.87 -18.28 -18.16
C THR A 202 -3.51 -17.72 -19.44
N GLY A 203 -4.05 -18.60 -20.29
CA GLY A 203 -4.65 -18.23 -21.59
C GLY A 203 -3.66 -17.53 -22.54
N ASP A 204 -4.16 -16.55 -23.29
CA ASP A 204 -3.35 -15.65 -24.14
C ASP A 204 -2.90 -14.38 -23.40
N GLY A 205 -3.07 -14.35 -22.08
CA GLY A 205 -2.72 -13.20 -21.24
C GLY A 205 -1.23 -13.11 -20.92
N ARG A 206 -0.85 -12.02 -20.24
CA ARG A 206 0.52 -11.75 -19.76
C ARG A 206 0.79 -12.27 -18.34
N ASN A 207 -0.09 -13.13 -17.84
CA ASN A 207 -0.05 -13.63 -16.47
C ASN A 207 0.40 -15.08 -16.42
N CYS A 208 1.22 -15.37 -15.42
CA CYS A 208 1.80 -16.66 -15.11
C CYS A 208 1.37 -17.14 -13.71
N LEU A 209 1.49 -18.45 -13.47
CA LEU A 209 1.35 -19.00 -12.13
C LEU A 209 2.61 -18.72 -11.30
N ASP A 210 2.43 -18.21 -10.09
CA ASP A 210 3.50 -17.89 -9.14
C ASP A 210 3.21 -18.59 -7.80
N SER A 211 4.20 -19.30 -7.26
CA SER A 211 4.07 -20.09 -6.03
C SER A 211 4.19 -19.28 -4.75
N SER A 212 4.46 -17.97 -4.83
CA SER A 212 4.66 -17.08 -3.68
C SER A 212 5.64 -17.66 -2.64
N GLY A 213 6.71 -18.32 -3.10
CA GLY A 213 7.69 -18.99 -2.24
C GLY A 213 7.15 -20.25 -1.56
N GLY A 214 6.21 -20.95 -2.19
CA GLY A 214 5.63 -22.21 -1.69
C GLY A 214 4.43 -22.04 -0.75
N ARG A 215 3.96 -20.82 -0.53
CA ARG A 215 2.86 -20.54 0.42
C ARG A 215 1.48 -20.66 -0.20
N ASP A 216 1.34 -20.28 -1.47
CA ASP A 216 0.07 -20.14 -2.19
C ASP A 216 0.31 -20.22 -3.70
N VAL A 217 -0.72 -20.43 -4.53
CA VAL A 217 -0.61 -20.22 -5.98
C VAL A 217 -1.34 -18.97 -6.38
N LEU A 218 -0.63 -18.07 -7.07
CA LEU A 218 -1.12 -16.79 -7.54
C LEU A 218 -1.14 -16.77 -9.06
N VAL A 219 -2.13 -16.10 -9.65
CA VAL A 219 -2.06 -15.64 -11.04
C VAL A 219 -1.49 -14.23 -11.03
N TYR A 220 -0.31 -14.07 -11.60
CA TYR A 220 0.50 -12.86 -11.47
C TYR A 220 1.24 -12.55 -12.78
N PRO A 221 1.55 -11.29 -13.14
CA PRO A 221 2.31 -10.98 -14.34
C PRO A 221 3.58 -11.84 -14.48
N CYS A 222 3.85 -12.31 -15.69
CA CYS A 222 5.06 -13.07 -15.97
C CYS A 222 6.29 -12.16 -15.79
N TYR A 223 7.27 -12.59 -14.99
CA TYR A 223 8.49 -11.82 -14.79
C TYR A 223 9.42 -11.94 -16.01
N ASP A 224 10.20 -10.90 -16.27
CA ASP A 224 11.28 -10.94 -17.27
C ASP A 224 12.35 -11.99 -16.91
N GLU A 225 13.05 -12.52 -17.92
CA GLU A 225 14.13 -13.50 -17.73
C GLU A 225 15.21 -12.98 -16.78
N SER A 226 15.54 -11.70 -16.86
CA SER A 226 16.56 -11.08 -16.01
C SER A 226 16.22 -11.12 -14.52
N ALA A 227 14.94 -11.23 -14.16
CA ALA A 227 14.53 -11.29 -12.75
C ALA A 227 14.85 -12.63 -12.09
N HIS A 228 15.13 -13.70 -12.87
CA HIS A 228 15.40 -15.05 -12.38
C HIS A 228 14.42 -15.53 -11.29
N ASN A 229 13.13 -15.18 -11.42
CA ASN A 229 12.12 -15.49 -10.43
C ASN A 229 11.73 -16.98 -10.48
N MET A 230 12.35 -17.79 -9.63
CA MET A 230 12.06 -19.23 -9.52
C MET A 230 10.66 -19.54 -8.96
N ASN A 231 9.93 -18.55 -8.42
CA ASN A 231 8.55 -18.77 -7.98
C ASN A 231 7.58 -19.02 -9.14
N GLN A 232 7.94 -18.62 -10.36
CA GLN A 232 7.15 -18.87 -11.58
C GLN A 232 7.63 -20.06 -12.40
N VAL A 233 8.61 -20.82 -11.89
CA VAL A 233 9.14 -22.01 -12.55
C VAL A 233 8.52 -23.24 -11.92
N TRP A 234 7.69 -23.94 -12.69
CA TRP A 234 6.98 -25.13 -12.26
C TRP A 234 7.55 -26.38 -12.92
N GLN A 235 7.30 -27.51 -12.28
CA GLN A 235 7.60 -28.84 -12.78
C GLN A 235 6.28 -29.54 -13.08
N ILE A 236 6.17 -30.20 -14.23
CA ILE A 236 5.04 -31.07 -14.55
C ILE A 236 5.54 -32.50 -14.49
N ARG A 237 5.14 -33.24 -13.45
CA ARG A 237 5.56 -34.64 -13.21
C ARG A 237 4.35 -35.48 -12.85
N ALA A 238 4.24 -36.69 -13.42
CA ALA A 238 3.12 -37.61 -13.18
C ALA A 238 1.73 -36.94 -13.28
N ALA A 239 1.55 -36.11 -14.31
CA ALA A 239 0.33 -35.31 -14.53
C ALA A 239 -0.04 -34.37 -13.36
N ARG A 240 0.92 -33.92 -12.57
CA ARG A 240 0.75 -32.92 -11.50
C ARG A 240 1.58 -31.70 -11.80
N LEU A 241 1.04 -30.53 -11.49
CA LEU A 241 1.78 -29.28 -11.49
C LEU A 241 2.38 -29.06 -10.10
N LEU A 242 3.71 -29.00 -10.05
CA LEU A 242 4.50 -28.98 -8.82
C LEU A 242 5.39 -27.74 -8.81
N TRP A 243 5.53 -27.12 -7.66
CA TRP A 243 6.59 -26.14 -7.44
C TRP A 243 7.58 -26.68 -6.41
N GLU A 244 8.88 -26.50 -6.71
CA GLU A 244 9.99 -26.93 -5.86
C GLU A 244 10.76 -25.68 -5.42
N GLY A 245 10.83 -25.45 -4.11
CA GLY A 245 11.64 -24.36 -3.56
C GLY A 245 13.14 -24.59 -3.77
N ARG A 246 13.95 -23.52 -3.73
CA ARG A 246 15.41 -23.67 -3.65
C ARG A 246 15.79 -24.48 -2.40
N ASP A 247 16.85 -25.26 -2.53
CA ASP A 247 17.49 -26.03 -1.45
C ASP A 247 16.59 -27.05 -0.73
N GLY A 248 15.61 -27.63 -1.44
CA GLY A 248 14.74 -28.66 -0.87
C GLY A 248 13.71 -28.12 0.13
N GLY A 249 13.46 -26.80 0.13
CA GLY A 249 12.53 -26.08 1.02
C GLY A 249 11.03 -26.41 0.89
N GLY A 250 10.70 -27.59 0.38
CA GLY A 250 9.33 -28.10 0.24
C GLY A 250 8.89 -28.22 -1.22
N GLN A 251 8.15 -29.30 -1.50
CA GLN A 251 7.43 -29.51 -2.75
C GLN A 251 5.94 -29.29 -2.49
N ILE A 252 5.36 -28.37 -3.25
CA ILE A 252 3.93 -28.07 -3.17
C ILE A 252 3.22 -28.33 -4.49
N CYS A 253 1.93 -28.59 -4.40
CA CYS A 253 1.04 -28.72 -5.54
C CYS A 253 -0.29 -28.03 -5.28
N ILE A 254 -1.06 -27.81 -6.35
CA ILE A 254 -2.38 -27.19 -6.27
C ILE A 254 -3.36 -28.16 -5.60
N ASP A 255 -4.04 -27.70 -4.56
CA ASP A 255 -5.08 -28.44 -3.85
C ASP A 255 -6.46 -27.81 -4.06
N SER A 256 -7.34 -28.58 -4.70
CA SER A 256 -8.74 -28.21 -4.91
C SER A 256 -9.62 -28.31 -3.66
N ARG A 257 -9.15 -28.92 -2.56
CA ARG A 257 -9.94 -29.13 -1.32
C ARG A 257 -10.15 -27.88 -0.47
N LYS A 258 -9.27 -26.87 -0.59
CA LYS A 258 -9.21 -25.71 0.31
C LYS A 258 -9.67 -24.40 -0.34
N ILE A 259 -10.46 -24.44 -1.42
CA ILE A 259 -10.98 -23.26 -2.14
C ILE A 259 -12.16 -22.59 -1.38
N HIS A 260 -12.13 -22.63 -0.05
CA HIS A 260 -13.09 -21.97 0.81
C HIS A 260 -12.35 -20.94 1.65
N GLU A 261 -12.39 -19.69 1.21
CA GLU A 261 -12.48 -18.49 2.06
C GLU A 261 -12.36 -17.24 1.19
N LYS A 262 -13.49 -16.70 0.78
CA LYS A 262 -13.60 -15.25 0.58
C LYS A 262 -14.22 -14.69 1.85
N VAL A 263 -13.37 -14.18 2.75
CA VAL A 263 -13.78 -13.24 3.78
C VAL A 263 -14.11 -11.94 3.08
N ASN A 264 -15.33 -11.82 2.53
CA ASN A 264 -15.89 -10.48 2.41
C ASN A 264 -16.02 -9.97 3.85
N PRO A 265 -15.44 -8.81 4.22
CA PRO A 265 -15.74 -8.23 5.52
C PRO A 265 -17.27 -8.09 5.61
N PRO A 266 -17.89 -8.48 6.74
CA PRO A 266 -19.33 -8.31 6.91
C PRO A 266 -19.69 -6.85 6.65
N GLN A 267 -20.68 -6.63 5.79
CA GLN A 267 -21.16 -5.29 5.46
C GLN A 267 -21.53 -4.55 6.75
N GLY A 268 -20.86 -3.44 7.05
CA GLY A 268 -21.23 -2.52 8.13
C GLY A 268 -20.31 -2.50 9.36
N GLU A 269 -19.29 -3.36 9.44
CA GLU A 269 -18.27 -3.26 10.49
C GLU A 269 -17.21 -2.20 10.15
N TYR A 270 -16.95 -1.31 11.09
CA TYR A 270 -15.83 -0.38 11.00
C TYR A 270 -14.50 -1.09 11.29
N ARG A 271 -13.45 -0.66 10.62
CA ARG A 271 -12.05 -0.98 10.94
C ARG A 271 -11.26 0.30 11.12
N LEU A 272 -10.15 0.22 11.85
CA LEU A 272 -9.16 1.30 11.88
C LEU A 272 -8.15 1.09 10.77
N VAL A 273 -8.15 2.00 9.80
CA VAL A 273 -7.17 2.02 8.69
C VAL A 273 -6.68 3.44 8.47
N THR A 274 -5.74 3.64 7.56
CA THR A 274 -5.23 4.97 7.20
C THR A 274 -6.34 5.97 6.88
N CYS A 275 -6.20 7.19 7.41
CA CYS A 275 -7.08 8.30 7.06
C CYS A 275 -6.92 8.74 5.60
N ALA A 276 -8.01 8.72 4.83
CA ALA A 276 -8.06 9.19 3.45
C ALA A 276 -9.46 9.74 3.11
N PRO A 277 -9.58 10.78 2.27
CA PRO A 277 -10.85 11.40 1.92
C PRO A 277 -11.63 10.54 0.90
N LYS A 278 -12.01 9.33 1.30
CA LYS A 278 -12.63 8.32 0.45
C LYS A 278 -13.96 7.83 1.02
N PRO A 279 -14.81 7.18 0.21
CA PRO A 279 -16.00 6.53 0.71
C PRO A 279 -15.72 5.59 1.90
N GLY A 280 -16.60 5.66 2.91
CA GLY A 280 -16.52 4.86 4.13
C GLY A 280 -15.74 5.49 5.29
N GLN A 281 -15.05 6.61 5.07
CA GLN A 281 -14.41 7.39 6.14
C GLN A 281 -15.04 8.79 6.33
N ARG A 282 -16.06 9.14 5.54
CA ARG A 282 -16.64 10.49 5.51
C ARG A 282 -17.85 10.60 6.44
N LEU A 283 -17.60 11.09 7.63
CA LEU A 283 -18.59 11.37 8.66
C LEU A 283 -18.84 12.88 8.75
N GLN A 284 -20.11 13.27 8.70
CA GLN A 284 -20.58 14.63 8.92
C GLN A 284 -21.18 14.76 10.32
N ARG A 285 -20.74 15.76 11.06
CA ARG A 285 -21.40 16.17 12.31
C ARG A 285 -22.70 16.88 11.98
N LEU A 286 -23.81 16.40 12.54
CA LEU A 286 -25.16 16.95 12.36
C LEU A 286 -25.86 17.16 13.69
N GLU A 287 -26.88 18.02 13.68
CA GLU A 287 -27.84 18.20 14.78
C GLU A 287 -27.15 18.41 16.13
N GLU A 288 -26.18 19.32 16.16
CA GLU A 288 -25.50 19.70 17.40
C GLU A 288 -26.52 20.34 18.35
N ASP A 289 -26.67 19.74 19.54
CA ASP A 289 -27.60 20.21 20.57
C ASP A 289 -26.86 21.11 21.58
N GLN A 290 -27.60 21.86 22.38
CA GLN A 290 -27.09 22.84 23.33
C GLN A 290 -26.16 22.22 24.38
N ASP A 291 -26.28 20.93 24.63
CA ASP A 291 -25.43 20.15 25.55
C ASP A 291 -24.10 19.68 24.90
N GLY A 292 -23.82 20.11 23.67
CA GLY A 292 -22.63 19.78 22.89
C GLY A 292 -22.64 18.36 22.30
N THR A 293 -23.76 17.63 22.41
CA THR A 293 -23.92 16.33 21.75
C THR A 293 -24.27 16.52 20.28
N PHE A 294 -24.07 15.48 19.46
CA PHE A 294 -24.30 15.54 18.01
C PHE A 294 -24.52 14.16 17.41
N LEU A 295 -25.07 14.12 16.19
CA LEU A 295 -25.08 12.92 15.35
C LEU A 295 -23.87 12.91 14.42
N LEU A 296 -23.41 11.72 14.05
CA LEU A 296 -22.36 11.51 13.05
C LEU A 296 -22.95 10.75 11.87
N LYS A 297 -23.27 11.45 10.78
CA LYS A 297 -23.88 10.87 9.58
C LYS A 297 -22.80 10.45 8.58
N ASP A 298 -22.85 9.22 8.12
CA ASP A 298 -22.05 8.75 6.99
C ASP A 298 -22.55 9.42 5.71
N GLN A 299 -21.68 10.20 5.06
CA GLN A 299 -22.05 10.96 3.86
C GLN A 299 -22.30 10.04 2.65
N ASP A 300 -21.76 8.83 2.67
CA ASP A 300 -21.79 7.88 1.56
C ASP A 300 -23.04 6.98 1.59
N ASP A 301 -23.57 6.69 2.77
CA ASP A 301 -24.71 5.79 2.97
C ASP A 301 -25.94 6.49 3.60
N GLY A 302 -25.74 7.64 4.24
CA GLY A 302 -26.81 8.47 4.80
C GLY A 302 -27.30 8.03 6.18
N ARG A 303 -26.87 6.87 6.69
CA ARG A 303 -27.09 6.42 8.08
C ARG A 303 -26.11 7.07 9.06
N CYS A 304 -26.39 6.95 10.34
CA CYS A 304 -25.54 7.49 11.41
C CYS A 304 -24.63 6.41 11.99
N LEU A 305 -23.43 6.82 12.41
CA LEU A 305 -22.54 6.04 13.26
C LEU A 305 -23.27 5.75 14.56
N SER A 306 -23.31 4.48 14.93
CA SER A 306 -24.19 4.00 15.98
C SER A 306 -23.53 2.95 16.86
N ALA A 307 -23.96 2.91 18.11
CA ALA A 307 -23.77 1.78 18.99
C ALA A 307 -24.80 0.70 18.65
N LEU A 308 -24.33 -0.42 18.10
CA LEU A 308 -25.17 -1.59 17.83
C LEU A 308 -25.22 -2.49 19.08
N SER A 309 -25.94 -3.61 18.99
CA SER A 309 -26.05 -4.56 20.11
C SER A 309 -24.67 -5.04 20.58
N GLY A 310 -24.42 -4.97 21.89
CA GLY A 310 -23.13 -5.29 22.48
C GLY A 310 -22.17 -4.09 22.45
N ASN A 311 -20.88 -4.36 22.21
CA ASN A 311 -19.82 -3.34 22.15
C ASN A 311 -19.45 -2.98 20.70
N VAL A 312 -20.36 -3.16 19.75
CA VAL A 312 -20.08 -3.08 18.30
C VAL A 312 -20.40 -1.69 17.76
N LEU A 313 -19.48 -1.14 16.96
CA LEU A 313 -19.66 0.07 16.17
C LEU A 313 -20.17 -0.29 14.77
N GLY A 314 -21.18 0.44 14.28
CA GLY A 314 -21.71 0.26 12.93
C GLY A 314 -22.60 1.42 12.49
N LEU A 315 -23.45 1.16 11.50
CA LEU A 315 -24.40 2.15 10.97
C LEU A 315 -25.85 1.76 11.27
N SER A 316 -26.65 2.72 11.75
CA SER A 316 -28.10 2.58 11.89
C SER A 316 -28.84 3.85 11.46
N GLU A 317 -30.17 3.83 11.53
CA GLU A 317 -30.95 5.05 11.36
C GLU A 317 -30.50 6.15 12.32
N CYS A 318 -30.50 7.39 11.81
CA CYS A 318 -30.17 8.58 12.59
C CYS A 318 -31.30 8.86 13.58
N THR A 319 -31.05 8.59 14.85
CA THR A 319 -32.03 8.76 15.93
C THR A 319 -31.36 9.45 17.12
N PRO A 320 -32.11 10.15 18.00
CA PRO A 320 -31.55 10.79 19.19
C PRO A 320 -30.80 9.84 20.14
N GLN A 321 -31.01 8.53 20.03
CA GLN A 321 -30.32 7.50 20.79
C GLN A 321 -28.87 7.29 20.35
N GLN A 322 -28.52 7.68 19.12
CA GLN A 322 -27.19 7.46 18.51
C GLN A 322 -26.32 8.72 18.56
N ARG A 323 -26.48 9.51 19.62
CA ARG A 323 -25.74 10.76 19.82
C ARG A 323 -24.37 10.51 20.41
N TRP A 324 -23.44 11.36 20.00
CA TRP A 324 -22.05 11.35 20.39
C TRP A 324 -21.67 12.66 21.08
N ARG A 325 -20.61 12.59 21.88
CA ARG A 325 -20.02 13.73 22.57
C ARG A 325 -18.50 13.62 22.53
N LEU A 326 -17.84 14.75 22.30
CA LEU A 326 -16.40 14.86 22.53
C LEU A 326 -16.14 15.16 24.00
N ARG A 327 -15.31 14.34 24.64
CA ARG A 327 -14.83 14.56 26.01
C ARG A 327 -13.35 14.88 25.97
N SER A 328 -12.91 15.83 26.79
CA SER A 328 -11.48 16.08 27.03
C SER A 328 -11.12 15.61 28.44
N GLN A 329 -10.13 14.72 28.55
CA GLN A 329 -9.66 14.18 29.82
C GLN A 329 -8.13 14.06 29.77
N GLY A 330 -7.43 14.63 30.76
CA GLY A 330 -5.96 14.54 30.84
C GLY A 330 -5.22 15.07 29.60
N GLY A 331 -5.77 16.08 28.91
CA GLY A 331 -5.19 16.66 27.70
C GLY A 331 -5.43 15.85 26.42
N ALA A 332 -6.26 14.81 26.45
CA ALA A 332 -6.62 14.01 25.28
C ALA A 332 -8.14 13.96 25.07
N SER A 333 -8.55 13.84 23.82
CA SER A 333 -9.95 13.73 23.43
C SER A 333 -10.40 12.26 23.38
N GLN A 334 -11.65 12.02 23.78
CA GLN A 334 -12.36 10.75 23.65
C GLN A 334 -13.71 11.01 22.98
N VAL A 335 -14.16 10.08 22.15
CA VAL A 335 -15.47 10.15 21.48
C VAL A 335 -16.42 9.21 22.22
N GLN A 336 -17.36 9.77 22.96
CA GLN A 336 -18.31 9.02 23.79
C GLN A 336 -19.66 8.87 23.08
N HIS A 337 -20.21 7.66 23.09
CA HIS A 337 -21.62 7.42 22.78
C HIS A 337 -22.48 7.77 23.99
N VAL A 338 -23.45 8.67 23.82
CA VAL A 338 -24.19 9.30 24.94
C VAL A 338 -25.03 8.28 25.70
N LEU A 339 -25.82 7.46 25.00
CA LEU A 339 -26.77 6.55 25.65
C LEU A 339 -26.09 5.41 26.42
N SER A 340 -25.02 4.84 25.87
CA SER A 340 -24.29 3.74 26.53
C SER A 340 -23.20 4.21 27.48
N ALA A 341 -22.89 5.52 27.48
CA ALA A 341 -21.77 6.13 28.20
C ALA A 341 -20.37 5.56 27.88
N ASN A 342 -20.25 4.68 26.88
CA ASN A 342 -19.00 4.09 26.43
C ASN A 342 -18.30 4.97 25.39
N CYS A 343 -16.97 4.88 25.33
CA CYS A 343 -16.13 5.57 24.37
C CYS A 343 -15.69 4.62 23.25
N ILE A 344 -15.41 5.20 22.08
CA ILE A 344 -14.74 4.48 21.00
C ILE A 344 -13.35 4.06 21.49
N ASP A 345 -13.08 2.77 21.37
CA ASP A 345 -11.80 2.14 21.69
C ASP A 345 -11.29 1.42 20.45
N ALA A 346 -9.99 1.52 20.19
CA ALA A 346 -9.36 0.88 19.04
C ALA A 346 -9.45 -0.64 19.05
N GLY A 347 -9.71 -1.24 20.23
CA GLY A 347 -9.79 -2.67 20.40
C GLY A 347 -8.47 -3.38 20.09
N SER A 348 -8.56 -4.70 19.94
CA SER A 348 -7.47 -5.52 19.40
C SER A 348 -7.63 -5.67 17.87
N GLU A 349 -6.53 -5.86 17.14
CA GLU A 349 -6.55 -6.18 15.71
C GLU A 349 -7.27 -5.14 14.81
N HIS A 350 -7.24 -3.85 15.17
CA HIS A 350 -7.85 -2.77 14.39
C HIS A 350 -9.38 -2.88 14.21
N LYS A 351 -10.05 -3.59 15.11
CA LYS A 351 -11.51 -3.69 15.18
C LYS A 351 -12.01 -2.80 16.31
N PRO A 352 -12.42 -1.55 16.01
CA PRO A 352 -12.86 -0.62 17.03
C PRO A 352 -14.13 -1.13 17.70
N ILE A 353 -14.21 -0.93 19.01
CA ILE A 353 -15.33 -1.33 19.86
C ILE A 353 -15.78 -0.15 20.72
N LEU A 354 -16.90 -0.33 21.42
CA LEU A 354 -17.31 0.54 22.52
C LEU A 354 -16.83 -0.04 23.85
N TYR A 355 -16.10 0.76 24.62
CA TYR A 355 -15.56 0.36 25.93
C TYR A 355 -15.78 1.49 26.96
N PRO A 356 -15.86 1.19 28.27
CA PRO A 356 -15.95 2.23 29.29
C PRO A 356 -14.90 3.33 29.10
N CYS A 357 -15.35 4.59 29.13
CA CYS A 357 -14.48 5.74 28.95
C CYS A 357 -13.45 5.87 30.07
N HIS A 358 -12.23 6.26 29.74
CA HIS A 358 -11.23 6.59 30.76
C HIS A 358 -11.58 7.92 31.47
N ASN A 359 -11.56 7.90 32.80
CA ASN A 359 -11.86 9.06 33.65
C ASN A 359 -10.60 9.72 34.25
N GLY A 360 -9.41 9.28 33.87
CA GLY A 360 -8.13 9.83 34.33
C GLY A 360 -7.19 10.05 33.16
N HIS A 361 -6.04 9.37 33.16
CA HIS A 361 -5.18 9.32 31.98
C HIS A 361 -5.88 8.54 30.85
N VAL A 362 -6.01 9.15 29.67
CA VAL A 362 -6.57 8.49 28.49
C VAL A 362 -5.47 7.70 27.79
N ASN A 363 -5.62 6.39 27.76
CA ASN A 363 -4.69 5.52 27.02
C ASN A 363 -4.92 5.64 25.51
N GLN A 364 -3.86 5.35 24.74
CA GLN A 364 -3.87 5.49 23.29
C GLN A 364 -5.06 4.84 22.56
N PRO A 365 -5.57 3.66 22.97
CA PRO A 365 -6.71 3.05 22.31
C PRO A 365 -7.99 3.89 22.33
N GLN A 366 -8.17 4.81 23.27
CA GLN A 366 -9.37 5.68 23.35
C GLN A 366 -9.10 7.14 22.98
N LYS A 367 -7.87 7.47 22.56
CA LYS A 367 -7.59 8.82 22.06
C LYS A 367 -8.21 8.94 20.67
N PHE A 368 -9.34 9.62 20.59
CA PHE A 368 -10.03 9.88 19.33
C PHE A 368 -10.46 11.33 19.25
N SER A 369 -10.30 11.90 18.05
CA SER A 369 -10.76 13.24 17.72
C SER A 369 -11.67 13.19 16.50
N PHE A 370 -12.58 14.14 16.40
CA PHE A 370 -13.34 14.37 15.16
C PHE A 370 -12.67 15.50 14.37
N ILE A 371 -12.33 15.23 13.12
CA ILE A 371 -11.78 16.24 12.21
C ILE A 371 -12.88 16.64 11.24
N ALA A 372 -13.37 17.87 11.35
CA ALA A 372 -14.56 18.33 10.64
C ALA A 372 -14.40 18.34 9.11
N ASN A 373 -13.19 18.65 8.62
CA ASN A 373 -12.86 18.64 7.20
C ASN A 373 -11.63 17.77 7.00
N PRO A 374 -11.73 16.62 6.30
CA PRO A 374 -12.84 16.18 5.44
C PRO A 374 -13.99 15.43 6.15
N GLY A 375 -13.97 15.32 7.48
CA GLY A 375 -15.05 14.68 8.24
C GLY A 375 -14.72 13.23 8.60
N TRP A 376 -13.91 13.00 9.62
CA TRP A 376 -13.59 11.63 10.09
C TRP A 376 -13.36 11.57 11.60
N ILE A 377 -13.49 10.36 12.16
CA ILE A 377 -13.06 10.03 13.52
C ILE A 377 -11.67 9.43 13.44
N GLN A 378 -10.70 10.11 14.06
CA GLN A 378 -9.27 9.83 13.94
C GLN A 378 -8.67 9.45 15.29
N ASN A 379 -7.94 8.33 15.32
CA ASN A 379 -6.95 8.05 16.36
C ASN A 379 -5.66 8.82 15.99
N PRO A 380 -5.16 9.73 16.84
CA PRO A 380 -4.06 10.62 16.48
C PRO A 380 -2.71 9.90 16.52
N ILE A 381 -1.75 10.48 15.78
CA ILE A 381 -0.34 10.06 15.80
C ILE A 381 0.18 10.06 17.24
N THR A 382 0.93 9.03 17.61
CA THR A 382 1.71 9.04 18.85
C THR A 382 3.12 8.51 18.72
N TRP A 383 3.94 9.02 19.62
CA TRP A 383 5.34 8.67 19.78
C TRP A 383 5.48 7.91 21.10
N GLY A 384 6.01 6.70 21.02
CA GLY A 384 6.34 5.84 22.15
C GLY A 384 7.79 5.41 22.11
N ASP A 385 8.28 4.88 23.23
CA ASP A 385 9.65 4.35 23.38
C ASP A 385 10.74 5.34 22.91
N ASN A 386 10.71 6.57 23.44
CA ASN A 386 11.62 7.66 23.07
C ASN A 386 11.70 7.92 21.54
N GLY A 387 10.58 7.72 20.82
CA GLY A 387 10.47 7.93 19.39
C GLY A 387 10.82 6.71 18.51
N ARG A 388 11.15 5.56 19.12
CA ARG A 388 11.39 4.30 18.41
C ARG A 388 10.11 3.62 17.95
N ARG A 389 9.01 3.80 18.69
CA ARG A 389 7.69 3.32 18.29
C ARG A 389 6.85 4.50 17.85
N ARG A 390 6.42 4.49 16.59
CA ARG A 390 5.54 5.52 16.03
C ARG A 390 4.22 4.83 15.73
N THR A 391 3.14 5.31 16.33
CA THR A 391 1.79 4.86 15.94
C THR A 391 1.23 5.95 15.05
N PHE A 392 0.93 5.62 13.80
CA PHE A 392 0.37 6.58 12.85
C PHE A 392 -1.12 6.80 13.05
N GLU A 393 -1.63 7.87 12.44
CA GLU A 393 -3.05 8.18 12.44
C GLU A 393 -3.86 7.09 11.73
N THR A 394 -4.97 6.71 12.35
CA THR A 394 -5.96 5.82 11.74
C THR A 394 -7.35 6.42 11.89
N CYS A 395 -8.19 6.16 10.91
CA CYS A 395 -9.57 6.61 10.86
C CYS A 395 -10.52 5.43 10.82
N LEU A 396 -11.72 5.64 11.35
CA LEU A 396 -12.82 4.69 11.20
C LEU A 396 -13.17 4.54 9.71
N ASP A 397 -13.15 3.31 9.21
CA ASP A 397 -13.47 2.97 7.83
C ASP A 397 -14.40 1.76 7.74
N ARG A 398 -15.58 1.95 7.14
CA ARG A 398 -16.54 0.87 6.87
C ARG A 398 -16.36 0.20 5.51
N LEU A 399 -15.54 0.79 4.63
CA LEU A 399 -15.20 0.28 3.30
C LEU A 399 -13.67 0.23 3.14
N PRO A 400 -12.95 -0.49 4.02
CA PRO A 400 -11.50 -0.56 3.95
C PRO A 400 -11.08 -1.12 2.60
N THR A 401 -10.29 -0.33 1.86
CA THR A 401 -9.70 -0.75 0.60
C THR A 401 -8.45 -1.55 0.89
N GLN A 402 -8.29 -2.70 0.22
CA GLN A 402 -7.05 -3.47 0.32
C GLN A 402 -5.88 -2.61 -0.19
N GLN A 403 -4.83 -2.51 0.62
CA GLN A 403 -3.61 -1.80 0.19
C GLN A 403 -3.06 -2.46 -1.06
N GLN A 404 -2.76 -1.63 -2.05
CA GLN A 404 -2.07 -2.05 -3.26
C GLN A 404 -0.59 -1.75 -3.10
N ASN A 405 0.22 -2.80 -3.24
CA ASN A 405 1.65 -2.64 -3.38
C ASN A 405 1.97 -1.90 -4.68
N ILE A 406 3.13 -1.25 -4.72
CA ILE A 406 3.68 -0.70 -5.97
C ILE A 406 4.73 -1.65 -6.50
N ALA A 407 4.77 -1.82 -7.81
CA ALA A 407 5.82 -2.55 -8.51
C ALA A 407 6.43 -1.70 -9.61
N VAL A 408 7.62 -2.08 -10.07
CA VAL A 408 8.16 -1.54 -11.32
C VAL A 408 7.64 -2.40 -12.46
N LEU A 409 6.93 -1.82 -13.41
CA LEU A 409 6.40 -2.49 -14.60
C LEU A 409 7.03 -1.91 -15.88
N ASP A 410 6.73 -2.52 -17.02
CA ASP A 410 7.11 -1.97 -18.31
C ASP A 410 6.38 -0.62 -18.55
N CYS A 411 7.12 0.41 -18.98
CA CYS A 411 6.56 1.75 -19.14
C CYS A 411 5.56 1.89 -20.30
N ALA A 412 5.59 1.02 -21.31
CA ALA A 412 4.55 1.01 -22.34
C ALA A 412 3.24 0.45 -21.77
N ASP A 413 3.34 -0.54 -20.88
CA ASP A 413 2.20 -1.16 -20.20
C ASP A 413 1.55 -0.20 -19.21
N THR A 414 2.33 0.54 -18.44
CA THR A 414 1.79 1.55 -17.51
C THR A 414 1.02 2.64 -18.27
N ARG A 415 1.59 3.13 -19.38
CA ARG A 415 0.98 4.17 -20.22
C ARG A 415 -0.29 3.68 -20.91
N SER A 416 -0.26 2.50 -21.52
CA SER A 416 -1.44 1.91 -22.18
C SER A 416 -2.56 1.60 -21.19
N SER A 417 -2.22 1.31 -19.94
CA SER A 417 -3.19 1.14 -18.84
C SER A 417 -3.69 2.47 -18.25
N GLY A 418 -3.24 3.62 -18.78
CA GLY A 418 -3.66 4.95 -18.33
C GLY A 418 -3.15 5.36 -16.95
N ILE A 419 -2.15 4.66 -16.40
CA ILE A 419 -1.62 4.93 -15.06
C ILE A 419 -0.79 6.22 -15.11
N ARG A 420 -1.06 7.15 -14.18
CA ARG A 420 -0.34 8.42 -14.05
C ARG A 420 -0.14 8.77 -12.58
N TRP A 421 0.98 9.43 -12.31
CA TRP A 421 1.36 9.99 -11.01
C TRP A 421 1.32 11.51 -11.10
N GLU A 422 0.84 12.12 -10.03
CA GLU A 422 0.84 13.57 -9.86
C GLU A 422 1.34 13.92 -8.45
N LEU A 423 1.93 15.10 -8.32
CA LEU A 423 2.32 15.63 -7.02
C LEU A 423 1.10 16.28 -6.38
N LEU A 424 0.64 15.71 -5.27
CA LEU A 424 -0.44 16.29 -4.48
C LEU A 424 0.15 17.22 -3.42
N ASN A 425 -0.45 18.39 -3.23
CA ASN A 425 -0.04 19.38 -2.22
C ASN A 425 1.46 19.72 -2.24
N ALA A 426 2.06 19.82 -3.44
CA ALA A 426 3.47 20.16 -3.55
C ALA A 426 3.74 21.54 -2.93
N PHE A 427 4.69 21.59 -1.99
CA PHE A 427 5.09 22.83 -1.34
C PHE A 427 6.62 22.93 -1.28
N VAL A 428 7.11 24.16 -1.18
CA VAL A 428 8.50 24.43 -0.85
C VAL A 428 8.56 24.74 0.64
N PRO A 429 9.29 23.95 1.45
CA PRO A 429 9.40 24.15 2.89
C PRO A 429 10.03 25.51 3.18
N LEU A 430 9.61 26.16 4.27
CA LEU A 430 10.07 27.50 4.64
C LEU A 430 11.61 27.56 4.73
N GLU A 431 12.24 26.53 5.29
CA GLU A 431 13.69 26.40 5.41
C GLU A 431 14.37 26.50 4.05
N ARG A 432 13.78 25.90 3.00
CA ARG A 432 14.32 25.98 1.64
C ARG A 432 14.11 27.36 1.03
N GLN A 433 12.96 27.98 1.27
CA GLN A 433 12.70 29.36 0.82
C GLN A 433 13.71 30.33 1.43
N LEU A 434 13.96 30.22 2.74
CA LEU A 434 14.96 31.00 3.46
C LEU A 434 16.37 30.73 2.95
N TRP A 435 16.73 29.46 2.71
CA TRP A 435 18.04 29.11 2.14
C TRP A 435 18.28 29.68 0.74
N ASP A 436 17.26 29.66 -0.11
CA ASP A 436 17.39 30.19 -1.48
C ASP A 436 17.38 31.73 -1.52
N ALA A 437 16.69 32.37 -0.58
CA ALA A 437 16.67 33.82 -0.42
C ALA A 437 17.91 34.38 0.32
N ALA A 438 18.63 33.55 1.06
CA ALA A 438 19.82 33.98 1.79
C ALA A 438 20.95 34.39 0.84
N ASP A 439 21.66 35.47 1.18
CA ASP A 439 22.86 35.91 0.45
C ASP A 439 23.91 34.81 0.48
N LYS A 440 24.21 34.26 -0.71
CA LYS A 440 25.21 33.20 -0.86
C LYS A 440 26.60 33.85 -0.99
N PRO A 441 27.63 33.31 -0.32
CA PRO A 441 28.97 33.87 -0.43
C PRO A 441 29.42 33.92 -1.90
N PRO A 442 30.11 34.99 -2.33
CA PRO A 442 30.67 35.09 -3.67
C PRO A 442 31.51 33.84 -4.02
N PRO A 443 31.54 33.43 -5.29
CA PRO A 443 32.39 32.32 -5.73
C PRO A 443 33.84 32.52 -5.29
N GLY A 444 34.36 31.62 -4.44
CA GLY A 444 35.75 31.69 -3.94
C GLY A 444 35.88 32.13 -2.49
N THR A 445 34.79 32.55 -1.84
CA THR A 445 34.77 32.81 -0.40
C THR A 445 35.00 31.51 0.36
N PRO A 446 35.97 31.45 1.30
CA PRO A 446 36.18 30.28 2.16
C PRO A 446 34.90 30.01 2.96
N VAL A 447 34.37 28.80 2.85
CA VAL A 447 33.21 28.38 3.64
C VAL A 447 33.73 27.92 5.00
N LEU A 448 33.19 28.47 6.09
CA LEU A 448 33.52 28.02 7.43
C LEU A 448 33.03 26.57 7.59
N GLY A 449 33.96 25.62 7.70
CA GLY A 449 33.66 24.18 7.71
C GLY A 449 34.81 23.24 7.33
N GLY A 450 35.96 23.77 6.94
CA GLY A 450 37.20 22.99 6.80
C GLY A 450 37.62 22.76 5.35
N ASP A 451 38.93 22.79 5.14
CA ASP A 451 39.57 22.56 3.86
C ASP A 451 39.23 21.18 3.29
N LYS A 452 39.21 21.12 1.95
CA LYS A 452 39.13 19.91 1.13
C LYS A 452 39.85 18.74 1.82
N ALA A 453 39.15 17.63 2.03
CA ALA A 453 39.83 16.35 2.14
C ALA A 453 40.63 16.15 0.82
N PRO A 454 41.97 15.98 0.89
CA PRO A 454 42.79 15.69 -0.28
C PRO A 454 42.45 14.31 -0.87
N PRO A 455 42.84 14.03 -2.13
CA PRO A 455 42.29 12.95 -2.97
C PRO A 455 42.37 11.54 -2.39
#